data_AF-A0A5A7N9P5-F1
#
_entry.id   AF-A0A5A7N9P5-F1
#
_cell.length_a   1.000
_cell.length_b   1.000
_cell.length_c   1.000
_cell.angle_alpha   90.00
_cell.angle_beta   90.00
_cell.angle_gamma   90.00
#
_symmetry.space_group_name_H-M   'P 1'
#
loop_
_entity.id
_entity.type
_entity.pdbx_description
1 polymer ?
#
loop_
_entity_poly.entity_id
_entity_poly.type
_entity_poly.pdbx_seq_one_letter_code
_entity_poly.pdbx_strand_id
1 'polypeptide(L)'
;MWGGALYLATRSGSPAEISRRQAFALTTFAWIFVSAAGALPFLFYGNALSLPDAVFESISGLTTTGSTVIAGLEQQPPGILLWRHLLQWIGGVGIILMAIIMLPFLGVGGMQLFETESSERSGRIVPRARQFVVYISLIYSGLTLICAITYYAMGMSAFDAMGHAMSTLSTGGFSTHDASFGYFESAHRAMGGTLFMAGGGDSLRGLYPLCAGPAWGPVQ
;
A
#
# COMPACT_ATOMS: atom_id res chain seq x y z
N MET A 1 -1.39 11.39 -20.32
CA MET A 1 -0.72 12.43 -21.13
C MET A 1 0.08 13.41 -20.27
N TRP A 2 -0.45 13.92 -19.15
CA TRP A 2 0.25 14.87 -18.26
C TRP A 2 1.57 14.37 -17.66
N GLY A 3 1.64 13.11 -17.20
CA GLY A 3 2.88 12.55 -16.64
C GLY A 3 4.03 12.44 -17.65
N GLY A 4 3.72 12.17 -18.92
CA GLY A 4 4.71 12.15 -19.99
C GLY A 4 5.23 13.55 -20.34
N ALA A 5 4.35 14.55 -20.36
CA ALA A 5 4.74 15.94 -20.58
C ALA A 5 5.62 16.49 -19.44
N LEU A 6 5.27 16.18 -18.18
CA LEU A 6 6.09 16.49 -17.02
C LEU A 6 7.46 15.81 -17.08
N TYR A 7 7.49 14.51 -17.37
CA TYR A 7 8.76 13.78 -17.52
C TYR A 7 9.67 14.38 -18.59
N LEU A 8 9.11 14.76 -19.74
CA LEU A 8 9.87 15.40 -20.82
C LEU A 8 10.34 16.81 -20.43
N ALA A 9 9.51 17.58 -19.72
CA ALA A 9 9.85 18.92 -19.25
C ALA A 9 10.90 18.93 -18.13
N THR A 10 10.96 17.88 -17.30
CA THR A 10 11.90 17.78 -16.18
C THR A 10 13.09 16.85 -16.46
N ARG A 11 13.21 16.31 -17.68
CA ARG A 11 14.35 15.49 -18.10
C ARG A 11 15.59 16.36 -18.18
N SER A 12 16.37 16.39 -17.10
CA SER A 12 17.73 16.90 -17.09
C SER A 12 18.71 15.77 -17.44
N GLY A 13 19.71 16.05 -18.27
CA GLY A 13 20.74 15.08 -18.69
C GLY A 13 21.76 14.72 -17.61
N SER A 14 21.69 15.34 -16.43
CA SER A 14 22.59 15.12 -15.31
C SER A 14 21.86 14.40 -14.17
N PRO A 15 22.52 13.45 -13.47
CA PRO A 15 21.93 12.83 -12.28
C PRO A 15 21.66 13.92 -11.24
N ALA A 16 20.38 14.12 -10.90
CA ALA A 16 19.99 15.08 -9.88
C ALA A 16 20.41 14.54 -8.51
N GLU A 17 21.31 15.25 -7.83
CA GLU A 17 21.59 15.00 -6.43
C GLU A 17 20.43 15.51 -5.58
N ILE A 18 19.58 14.59 -5.10
CA ILE A 18 18.45 14.92 -4.24
C ILE A 18 18.96 15.11 -2.80
N SER A 19 18.90 16.33 -2.30
CA SER A 19 19.19 16.60 -0.89
C SER A 19 18.14 15.95 0.04
N ARG A 20 18.52 15.67 1.30
CA ARG A 20 17.59 15.11 2.31
C ARG A 20 16.29 15.92 2.42
N ARG A 21 16.38 17.26 2.43
CA ARG A 21 15.21 18.16 2.50
C ARG A 21 14.30 18.01 1.28
N GLN A 22 14.88 17.87 0.09
CA GLN A 22 14.12 17.64 -1.15
C GLN A 22 13.46 16.25 -1.16
N ALA A 23 14.11 15.22 -0.61
CA ALA A 23 13.51 13.89 -0.48
C ALA A 23 12.26 13.91 0.41
N PHE A 24 12.34 14.55 1.59
CA PHE A 24 11.17 14.71 2.48
C PHE A 24 10.04 15.48 1.80
N ALA A 25 10.34 16.63 1.19
CA ALA A 25 9.35 17.44 0.48
C ALA A 25 8.70 16.64 -0.67
N LEU A 26 9.50 15.92 -1.45
CA LEU A 26 9.01 15.09 -2.56
C LEU A 26 8.05 14.02 -2.07
N THR A 27 8.37 13.30 -0.99
CA THR A 27 7.48 12.29 -0.42
C THR A 27 6.16 12.91 0.04
N THR A 28 6.19 14.02 0.78
CA THR A 28 4.97 14.69 1.24
C THR A 28 4.09 15.16 0.07
N PHE A 29 4.68 15.82 -0.92
CA PHE A 29 3.94 16.28 -2.09
C PHE A 29 3.41 15.13 -2.95
N ALA A 30 4.13 14.02 -3.04
CA ALA A 30 3.66 12.83 -3.75
C ALA A 30 2.38 12.28 -3.10
N TRP A 31 2.34 12.14 -1.77
CA TRP A 31 1.13 11.67 -1.07
C TRP A 31 -0.05 12.63 -1.21
N ILE A 32 0.19 13.94 -1.12
CA ILE A 32 -0.85 14.96 -1.34
C ILE A 32 -1.40 14.86 -2.77
N PHE A 33 -0.51 14.79 -3.76
CA PHE A 33 -0.91 14.74 -5.17
C PHE A 33 -1.68 13.46 -5.50
N VAL A 34 -1.20 12.30 -5.03
CA VAL A 34 -1.90 11.02 -5.23
C VAL A 34 -3.26 11.03 -4.53
N SER A 35 -3.39 11.65 -3.35
CA SER A 35 -4.68 11.80 -2.66
C SER A 35 -5.63 12.75 -3.38
N ALA A 36 -5.13 13.88 -3.90
CA ALA A 36 -5.95 14.79 -4.69
C ALA A 36 -6.42 14.15 -6.01
N ALA A 37 -5.55 13.40 -6.69
CA ALA A 37 -5.90 12.64 -7.88
C ALA A 37 -6.87 11.49 -7.56
N GLY A 38 -6.68 10.83 -6.41
CA GLY A 38 -7.53 9.77 -5.89
C GLY A 38 -8.96 10.22 -5.60
N ALA A 39 -9.15 11.49 -5.27
CA ALA A 39 -10.46 12.09 -5.02
C ALA A 39 -11.29 12.32 -6.30
N LEU A 40 -10.67 12.37 -7.48
CA LEU A 40 -11.36 12.76 -8.71
C LEU A 40 -12.56 11.86 -9.05
N PRO A 41 -12.48 10.51 -8.98
CA PRO A 41 -13.65 9.68 -9.27
C PRO A 41 -14.81 9.92 -8.31
N PHE A 42 -14.54 10.27 -7.04
CA PHE A 42 -15.57 10.61 -6.06
C PHE A 42 -16.24 11.97 -6.33
N LEU A 43 -15.57 12.87 -7.05
CA LEU A 43 -16.11 14.19 -7.43
C LEU A 43 -16.99 14.16 -8.69
N PHE A 44 -16.81 13.16 -9.56
CA PHE A 44 -17.41 13.17 -10.91
C PHE A 44 -18.40 12.03 -11.18
N TYR A 45 -18.59 11.10 -10.25
CA TYR A 45 -19.58 10.04 -10.42
C TYR A 45 -21.01 10.51 -10.11
N GLY A 46 -22.01 9.71 -10.46
CA GLY A 46 -23.43 10.10 -10.42
C GLY A 46 -23.96 10.61 -9.07
N ASN A 47 -23.37 10.17 -7.94
CA ASN A 47 -23.66 10.66 -6.60
C ASN A 47 -22.43 11.42 -6.04
N ALA A 48 -21.92 12.38 -6.81
CA ALA A 48 -20.70 13.11 -6.49
C ALA A 48 -20.68 13.61 -5.04
N LEU A 49 -19.59 13.31 -4.34
CA LEU A 49 -19.35 13.80 -2.99
C LEU A 49 -18.97 15.28 -3.01
N SER A 50 -19.17 15.95 -1.87
CA SER A 50 -18.61 17.27 -1.67
C SER A 50 -17.07 17.22 -1.73
N LEU A 51 -16.41 18.32 -2.08
CA LEU A 51 -14.95 18.37 -2.11
C LEU A 51 -14.27 17.85 -0.83
N PRO A 52 -14.66 18.28 0.39
CA PRO A 52 -14.05 17.75 1.60
C PRO A 52 -14.31 16.24 1.79
N ASP A 53 -15.50 15.75 1.46
CA ASP A 53 -15.85 14.33 1.58
C ASP A 53 -15.08 13.45 0.59
N ALA A 54 -14.94 13.90 -0.66
CA ALA A 54 -14.16 13.21 -1.68
C ALA A 54 -12.68 13.12 -1.32
N VAL A 55 -12.11 14.23 -0.82
CA VAL A 55 -10.72 14.26 -0.34
C VAL A 55 -10.55 13.38 0.89
N PHE A 56 -11.50 13.41 1.83
CA PHE A 56 -11.49 12.54 3.00
C PHE A 56 -11.51 11.06 2.62
N GLU A 57 -12.44 10.65 1.77
CA GLU A 57 -12.58 9.26 1.32
C GLU A 57 -11.29 8.79 0.61
N SER A 58 -10.70 9.66 -0.22
CA SER A 58 -9.46 9.34 -0.91
C SER A 58 -8.25 9.22 0.02
N ILE A 59 -8.11 10.14 0.98
CA ILE A 59 -7.01 10.10 1.96
C ILE A 59 -7.18 8.83 2.80
N SER A 60 -8.36 8.60 3.35
CA SER A 60 -8.66 7.43 4.19
C SER A 60 -8.35 6.11 3.49
N GLY A 61 -8.71 5.99 2.21
CA GLY A 61 -8.34 4.85 1.39
C GLY A 61 -6.82 4.72 1.25
N LEU A 62 -6.14 5.75 0.73
CA LEU A 62 -4.70 5.71 0.47
C LEU A 62 -3.83 5.52 1.71
N THR A 63 -4.24 6.04 2.86
CA THR A 63 -3.52 5.86 4.13
C THR A 63 -3.92 4.58 4.85
N THR A 64 -4.70 3.72 4.19
CA THR A 64 -5.23 2.47 4.75
C THR A 64 -5.91 2.69 6.11
N THR A 65 -6.61 3.82 6.28
CA THR A 65 -7.35 4.14 7.50
C THR A 65 -8.71 3.47 7.51
N GLY A 66 -9.35 3.35 6.34
CA GLY A 66 -10.58 2.57 6.18
C GLY A 66 -11.84 3.23 6.76
N SER A 67 -11.79 4.51 7.17
CA SER A 67 -12.97 5.28 7.56
C SER A 67 -13.70 5.84 6.33
N THR A 68 -15.03 5.87 6.35
CA THR A 68 -15.83 6.30 5.20
C THR A 68 -16.88 7.34 5.58
N VAL A 69 -17.15 8.25 4.66
CA VAL A 69 -18.26 9.23 4.75
C VAL A 69 -19.44 8.83 3.86
N ILE A 70 -19.27 7.78 3.04
CA ILE A 70 -20.31 7.25 2.16
C ILE A 70 -21.18 6.28 2.96
N ALA A 71 -22.49 6.55 2.98
CA ALA A 71 -23.49 5.63 3.52
C ALA A 71 -24.23 4.92 2.38
N GLY A 72 -24.78 3.73 2.65
CA GLY A 72 -25.49 2.94 1.65
C GLY A 72 -24.55 2.43 0.57
N LEU A 73 -23.45 1.80 0.98
CA LEU A 73 -22.41 1.30 0.07
C LEU A 73 -22.97 0.29 -0.94
N GLU A 74 -23.98 -0.49 -0.56
CA GLU A 74 -24.59 -1.50 -1.42
C GLU A 74 -25.36 -0.89 -2.61
N GLN A 75 -25.73 0.39 -2.53
CA GLN A 75 -26.40 1.11 -3.61
C GLN A 75 -25.41 1.90 -4.49
N GLN A 76 -24.12 1.91 -4.14
CA GLN A 76 -23.12 2.62 -4.94
C GLN A 76 -22.74 1.83 -6.20
N PRO A 77 -22.33 2.52 -7.27
CA PRO A 77 -21.84 1.85 -8.46
C PRO A 77 -20.63 0.94 -8.15
N PRO A 78 -20.54 -0.28 -8.73
CA PRO A 78 -19.41 -1.18 -8.49
C PRO A 78 -18.04 -0.56 -8.81
N GLY A 79 -17.99 0.38 -9.76
CA GLY A 79 -16.76 1.11 -10.09
C GLY A 79 -16.22 1.95 -8.93
N ILE A 80 -17.10 2.59 -8.15
CA ILE A 80 -16.71 3.39 -6.97
C ILE A 80 -16.29 2.50 -5.82
N LEU A 81 -17.02 1.40 -5.59
CA LEU A 81 -16.64 0.41 -4.59
C LEU A 81 -15.26 -0.18 -4.90
N LEU A 82 -15.01 -0.56 -6.16
CA LEU A 82 -13.70 -1.04 -6.60
C LEU A 82 -12.62 0.02 -6.42
N TRP A 83 -12.90 1.29 -6.77
CA TRP A 83 -11.96 2.39 -6.62
C TRP A 83 -11.51 2.57 -5.17
N ARG A 84 -12.44 2.50 -4.21
CA ARG A 84 -12.13 2.56 -2.76
C ARG A 84 -11.14 1.47 -2.36
N HIS A 85 -11.42 0.24 -2.76
CA HIS A 85 -10.52 -0.89 -2.46
C HIS A 85 -9.16 -0.77 -3.17
N LEU A 86 -9.11 -0.24 -4.40
CA LEU A 86 -7.87 0.01 -5.13
C LEU A 86 -7.01 1.07 -4.45
N LEU A 87 -7.61 2.17 -3.98
CA LEU A 87 -6.89 3.21 -3.22
C LEU A 87 -6.23 2.60 -1.98
N GLN A 88 -6.96 1.76 -1.25
CA GLN A 88 -6.43 1.06 -0.07
C GLN A 88 -5.33 0.08 -0.41
N TRP A 89 -5.48 -0.68 -1.50
CA TRP A 89 -4.47 -1.63 -1.97
C TRP A 89 -3.18 -0.94 -2.41
N ILE A 90 -3.29 0.14 -3.19
CA ILE A 90 -2.16 0.99 -3.63
C ILE A 90 -1.48 1.62 -2.41
N GLY A 91 -2.27 2.15 -1.48
CA GLY A 91 -1.82 2.73 -0.23
C GLY A 91 -1.00 1.76 0.62
N GLY A 92 -1.50 0.54 0.81
CA GLY A 92 -0.83 -0.52 1.57
C GLY A 92 0.54 -0.87 0.98
N VAL A 93 0.64 -1.06 -0.34
CA VAL A 93 1.94 -1.25 -1.01
C VAL A 93 2.85 -0.04 -0.79
N GLY A 94 2.31 1.18 -0.91
CA GLY A 94 3.05 2.43 -0.74
C GLY A 94 3.70 2.55 0.64
N ILE A 95 2.95 2.28 1.72
CA ILE A 95 3.47 2.34 3.10
C ILE A 95 4.54 1.27 3.34
N ILE A 96 4.33 0.04 2.85
CA ILE A 96 5.32 -1.04 2.95
C ILE A 96 6.65 -0.64 2.30
N LEU A 97 6.59 -0.11 1.07
CA LEU A 97 7.79 0.32 0.34
C LEU A 97 8.48 1.49 1.04
N MET A 98 7.70 2.44 1.55
CA MET A 98 8.24 3.57 2.30
C MET A 98 8.97 3.10 3.56
N ALA A 99 8.38 2.18 4.33
CA ALA A 99 8.98 1.63 5.55
C ALA A 99 10.34 0.99 5.27
N ILE A 100 10.46 0.20 4.20
CA ILE A 100 11.72 -0.48 3.83
C ILE A 100 12.78 0.52 3.36
N ILE A 101 12.38 1.55 2.61
CA ILE A 101 13.29 2.62 2.19
C ILE A 101 13.75 3.46 3.39
N MET A 102 12.87 3.66 4.39
CA MET A 102 13.17 4.45 5.60
C MET A 102 13.96 3.69 6.66
N LEU A 103 13.86 2.36 6.72
CA LEU A 103 14.50 1.52 7.74
C LEU A 103 16.01 1.77 7.91
N PRO A 104 16.83 1.95 6.84
CA PRO A 104 18.24 2.29 6.97
C PRO A 104 18.50 3.64 7.68
N PHE A 105 17.56 4.58 7.60
CA PHE A 105 17.69 5.92 8.18
C PHE A 105 17.24 5.99 9.65
N LEU A 106 16.42 5.04 10.11
CA LEU A 106 15.90 5.01 11.47
C LEU A 106 16.90 4.44 12.50
N GLY A 107 18.04 3.88 12.06
CA GLY A 107 19.10 3.38 12.95
C GLY A 107 18.70 2.16 13.81
N VAL A 108 17.45 1.67 13.69
CA VAL A 108 16.95 0.50 14.41
C VAL A 108 17.37 -0.75 13.63
N GLY A 109 18.62 -1.16 13.84
CA GLY A 109 19.22 -2.32 13.19
C GLY A 109 20.74 -2.27 13.22
N GLY A 110 21.34 -2.25 14.42
CA GLY A 110 22.77 -2.60 14.65
C GLY A 110 23.82 -1.89 13.79
N MET A 111 23.51 -0.76 13.14
CA MET A 111 24.38 -0.16 12.11
C MET A 111 25.56 0.63 12.69
N GLN A 112 25.69 0.75 14.01
CA GLN A 112 26.92 1.26 14.64
C GLN A 112 28.14 0.32 14.43
N LEU A 113 27.92 -0.94 14.01
CA LEU A 113 28.97 -1.85 13.59
C LEU A 113 29.39 -1.69 12.12
N PHE A 114 28.60 -1.01 11.28
CA PHE A 114 28.86 -0.86 9.84
C PHE A 114 29.61 0.43 9.48
N GLU A 115 29.71 1.41 10.39
CA GLU A 115 30.49 2.62 10.16
C GLU A 115 32.01 2.38 10.19
N THR A 116 32.50 1.29 10.80
CA THR A 116 33.94 0.98 10.83
C THR A 116 34.44 0.19 9.63
N GLU A 117 33.57 -0.44 8.82
CA GLU A 117 34.00 -1.38 7.76
C GLU A 117 33.65 -0.92 6.32
N SER A 118 32.88 0.15 6.11
CA SER A 118 32.25 0.40 4.80
C SER A 118 32.57 1.76 4.17
N SER A 119 33.86 2.10 4.09
CA SER A 119 34.32 3.22 3.25
C SER A 119 34.15 2.99 1.73
N GLU A 120 33.76 1.79 1.27
CA GLU A 120 33.75 1.44 -0.17
C GLU A 120 32.38 1.04 -0.78
N ARG A 121 31.24 1.16 -0.09
CA ARG A 121 29.96 0.62 -0.63
C ARG A 121 28.77 1.58 -0.69
N SER A 122 28.99 2.86 -1.00
CA SER A 122 27.89 3.81 -1.20
C SER A 122 27.11 3.61 -2.52
N GLY A 123 27.67 2.89 -3.52
CA GLY A 123 27.10 2.79 -4.87
C GLY A 123 26.10 1.65 -5.14
N ARG A 124 25.81 0.75 -4.19
CA ARG A 124 25.00 -0.48 -4.43
C ARG A 124 23.58 -0.48 -3.84
N ILE A 125 23.14 0.63 -3.24
CA ILE A 125 21.83 0.69 -2.58
C ILE A 125 20.68 0.80 -3.59
N VAL A 126 20.85 1.61 -4.65
CA VAL A 126 19.82 1.89 -5.66
C VAL A 126 19.42 0.67 -6.54
N PRO A 127 20.34 -0.19 -7.02
CA PRO A 127 19.98 -1.37 -7.81
C PRO A 127 19.12 -2.38 -7.04
N ARG A 128 19.31 -2.45 -5.71
CA ARG A 128 18.55 -3.35 -4.84
C ARG A 128 17.13 -2.87 -4.59
N ALA A 129 16.92 -1.55 -4.42
CA ALA A 129 15.60 -0.98 -4.16
C ALA A 129 14.56 -1.36 -5.23
N ARG A 130 14.94 -1.31 -6.51
CA ARG A 130 14.05 -1.73 -7.62
C ARG A 130 13.68 -3.21 -7.54
N GLN A 131 14.63 -4.07 -7.19
CA GLN A 131 14.37 -5.51 -7.02
C GLN A 131 13.43 -5.75 -5.84
N PHE A 132 13.64 -5.08 -4.71
CA PHE A 132 12.74 -5.15 -3.55
C PHE A 132 11.30 -4.75 -3.90
N VAL A 133 11.11 -3.65 -4.63
CA VAL A 133 9.78 -3.22 -5.09
C VAL A 133 9.08 -4.33 -5.85
N VAL A 134 9.76 -4.95 -6.82
CA VAL A 134 9.18 -6.04 -7.63
C VAL A 134 8.82 -7.26 -6.77
N TYR A 135 9.73 -7.72 -5.90
CA TYR A 135 9.46 -8.88 -5.05
C TYR A 135 8.29 -8.64 -4.09
N ILE A 136 8.25 -7.48 -3.44
CA ILE A 136 7.17 -7.12 -2.53
C ILE A 136 5.85 -7.03 -3.27
N SER A 137 5.83 -6.34 -4.43
CA SER A 137 4.60 -6.23 -5.23
C SER A 137 4.09 -7.60 -5.69
N LEU A 138 4.98 -8.52 -6.08
CA LEU A 138 4.61 -9.90 -6.45
C LEU A 138 4.01 -10.67 -5.28
N ILE A 139 4.67 -10.63 -4.12
CA ILE A 139 4.23 -11.36 -2.92
C ILE A 139 2.91 -10.78 -2.41
N TYR A 140 2.80 -9.46 -2.33
CA TYR A 140 1.59 -8.77 -1.93
C TYR A 140 0.41 -9.09 -2.87
N SER A 141 0.64 -9.06 -4.19
CA SER A 141 -0.39 -9.43 -5.17
C SER A 141 -0.78 -10.90 -5.07
N GLY A 142 0.19 -11.81 -4.87
CA GLY A 142 -0.05 -13.24 -4.70
C GLY A 142 -0.85 -13.56 -3.43
N LEU A 143 -0.50 -12.93 -2.31
CA LEU A 143 -1.26 -13.04 -1.05
C LEU A 143 -2.67 -12.46 -1.19
N THR A 144 -2.83 -11.35 -1.91
CA THR A 144 -4.15 -10.77 -2.20
C THR A 144 -5.02 -11.78 -2.94
N LEU A 145 -4.46 -12.44 -3.96
CA LEU A 145 -5.18 -13.43 -4.76
C LEU A 145 -5.57 -14.67 -3.94
N ILE A 146 -4.66 -15.19 -3.12
CA ILE A 146 -4.94 -16.33 -2.22
C ILE A 146 -6.06 -15.97 -1.23
N CYS A 147 -6.03 -14.75 -0.68
CA CYS A 147 -7.06 -14.25 0.22
C CYS A 147 -8.42 -14.13 -0.51
N ALA A 148 -8.43 -13.59 -1.74
CA ALA A 148 -9.64 -13.47 -2.55
C ALA A 148 -10.26 -14.84 -2.89
N ILE A 149 -9.44 -15.82 -3.28
CA ILE A 149 -9.91 -17.20 -3.53
C ILE A 149 -10.50 -17.81 -2.26
N THR A 150 -9.86 -17.57 -1.11
CA THR A 150 -10.34 -18.06 0.18
C THR A 150 -11.72 -17.48 0.52
N TYR A 151 -11.88 -16.17 0.38
CA TYR A 151 -13.16 -15.49 0.61
C TYR A 151 -14.26 -15.93 -0.36
N TYR A 152 -13.91 -16.16 -1.62
CA TYR A 152 -14.84 -16.72 -2.61
C TYR A 152 -15.28 -18.15 -2.22
N ALA A 153 -14.34 -19.00 -1.80
CA ALA A 153 -14.64 -20.36 -1.32
C ALA A 153 -15.49 -20.36 -0.03
N MET A 154 -15.40 -19.30 0.79
CA MET A 154 -16.25 -19.07 1.96
C MET A 154 -17.64 -18.49 1.60
N GLY A 155 -17.98 -18.37 0.31
CA GLY A 155 -19.32 -18.00 -0.15
C GLY A 155 -19.55 -16.50 -0.35
N MET A 156 -18.50 -15.67 -0.44
CA MET A 156 -18.63 -14.27 -0.90
C MET A 156 -18.75 -14.22 -2.42
N SER A 157 -19.42 -13.19 -2.95
CA SER A 157 -19.39 -12.94 -4.41
C SER A 157 -17.96 -12.66 -4.87
N ALA A 158 -17.63 -12.91 -6.14
CA ALA A 158 -16.27 -12.66 -6.64
C ALA A 158 -15.84 -11.18 -6.47
N PHE A 159 -16.80 -10.25 -6.57
CA PHE A 159 -16.57 -8.83 -6.37
C PHE A 159 -16.25 -8.50 -4.92
N ASP A 160 -17.08 -8.98 -3.98
CA ASP A 160 -16.86 -8.79 -2.54
C ASP A 160 -15.58 -9.46 -2.08
N ALA A 161 -15.33 -10.70 -2.54
CA ALA A 161 -14.13 -11.45 -2.18
C ALA A 161 -12.85 -10.71 -2.58
N MET A 162 -12.80 -10.15 -3.79
CA MET A 162 -11.65 -9.37 -4.24
C MET A 162 -11.52 -8.04 -3.47
N GLY A 163 -12.61 -7.31 -3.28
CA GLY A 163 -12.63 -6.04 -2.53
C GLY A 163 -12.16 -6.22 -1.08
N HIS A 164 -12.72 -7.20 -0.38
CA HIS A 164 -12.32 -7.52 0.98
C HIS A 164 -10.88 -8.03 1.05
N ALA A 165 -10.41 -8.84 0.10
CA ALA A 165 -9.01 -9.30 0.09
C ALA A 165 -8.00 -8.14 -0.06
N MET A 166 -8.30 -7.19 -0.95
CA MET A 166 -7.50 -5.96 -1.10
C MET A 166 -7.46 -5.15 0.21
N SER A 167 -8.59 -5.09 0.91
CA SER A 167 -8.73 -4.35 2.16
C SER A 167 -8.01 -5.02 3.33
N THR A 168 -8.17 -6.34 3.46
CA THR A 168 -7.56 -7.18 4.49
C THR A 168 -6.05 -7.15 4.42
N LEU A 169 -5.47 -7.32 3.22
CA LEU A 169 -4.02 -7.36 3.08
C LEU A 169 -3.35 -5.98 3.27
N SER A 170 -4.08 -4.90 2.95
CA SER A 170 -3.63 -3.53 3.24
C SER A 170 -3.85 -3.12 4.70
N THR A 171 -4.45 -3.98 5.53
CA THR A 171 -4.76 -3.71 6.94
C THR A 171 -5.59 -2.44 7.18
N GLY A 172 -6.42 -2.03 6.22
CA GLY A 172 -7.27 -0.85 6.38
C GLY A 172 -8.62 -1.21 6.98
N GLY A 173 -9.66 -1.34 6.15
CA GLY A 173 -10.98 -1.70 6.67
C GLY A 173 -12.16 -1.44 5.75
N PHE A 174 -11.95 -0.94 4.52
CA PHE A 174 -13.04 -0.79 3.57
C PHE A 174 -13.75 -2.11 3.26
N SER A 175 -15.03 -1.97 2.99
CA SER A 175 -15.99 -3.01 2.67
C SER A 175 -16.89 -2.54 1.53
N THR A 176 -17.47 -3.50 0.81
CA THR A 176 -18.53 -3.26 -0.17
C THR A 176 -19.91 -3.08 0.48
N HIS A 177 -20.03 -3.45 1.76
CA HIS A 177 -21.24 -3.36 2.58
C HIS A 177 -21.02 -2.48 3.81
N ASP A 178 -22.04 -1.72 4.23
CA ASP A 178 -21.98 -0.81 5.39
C ASP A 178 -21.69 -1.57 6.68
N ALA A 179 -22.29 -2.77 6.83
CA ALA A 179 -22.08 -3.64 7.98
C ALA A 179 -20.72 -4.37 7.98
N SER A 180 -19.83 -4.07 7.03
CA SER A 180 -18.52 -4.72 6.90
C SER A 180 -18.62 -6.25 6.88
N PHE A 181 -17.75 -6.98 7.59
CA PHE A 181 -17.86 -8.43 7.73
C PHE A 181 -19.16 -8.89 8.43
N GLY A 182 -19.85 -7.99 9.15
CA GLY A 182 -21.14 -8.25 9.78
C GLY A 182 -22.26 -8.56 8.79
N TYR A 183 -22.19 -8.04 7.55
CA TYR A 183 -23.15 -8.35 6.48
C TYR A 183 -23.22 -9.85 6.17
N PHE A 184 -22.10 -10.55 6.34
CA PHE A 184 -21.97 -11.95 5.97
C PHE A 184 -22.40 -12.92 7.10
N GLU A 185 -22.85 -12.42 8.26
CA GLU A 185 -23.46 -13.20 9.37
C GLU A 185 -22.76 -14.54 9.73
N SER A 186 -21.44 -14.64 9.56
CA SER A 186 -20.73 -15.89 9.81
C SER A 186 -19.34 -15.66 10.39
N ALA A 187 -19.13 -16.19 11.59
CA ALA A 187 -17.88 -16.03 12.33
C ALA A 187 -16.64 -16.52 11.56
N HIS A 188 -16.77 -17.57 10.74
CA HIS A 188 -15.64 -18.14 10.01
C HIS A 188 -15.05 -17.18 8.94
N ARG A 189 -15.88 -16.33 8.31
CA ARG A 189 -15.41 -15.30 7.35
C ARG A 189 -14.64 -14.17 8.06
N ALA A 190 -15.14 -13.74 9.22
CA ALA A 190 -14.44 -12.76 10.06
C ALA A 190 -13.10 -13.31 10.60
N MET A 191 -13.08 -14.57 11.05
CA MET A 191 -11.85 -15.25 11.51
C MET A 191 -10.82 -15.40 10.38
N GLY A 192 -11.27 -15.70 9.15
CA GLY A 192 -10.41 -15.70 7.98
C GLY A 192 -9.77 -14.32 7.73
N GLY A 193 -10.54 -13.24 7.87
CA GLY A 193 -10.00 -11.88 7.82
C GLY A 193 -8.98 -11.56 8.89
N THR A 194 -9.23 -11.96 10.14
CA THR A 194 -8.26 -11.77 11.23
C THR A 194 -6.94 -12.51 10.98
N LEU A 195 -6.99 -13.73 10.45
CA LEU A 195 -5.79 -14.52 10.11
C LEU A 195 -4.96 -13.86 9.01
N PHE A 196 -5.61 -13.41 7.93
CA PHE A 196 -4.91 -12.72 6.84
C PHE A 196 -4.42 -11.33 7.25
N MET A 197 -5.12 -10.60 8.11
CA MET A 197 -4.63 -9.33 8.68
C MET A 197 -3.39 -9.55 9.55
N ALA A 198 -3.38 -10.58 10.41
CA ALA A 198 -2.20 -10.95 11.19
C ALA A 198 -1.02 -11.33 10.28
N GLY A 199 -1.27 -12.16 9.25
CA GLY A 199 -0.26 -12.53 8.26
C GLY A 199 0.25 -11.36 7.41
N GLY A 200 -0.61 -10.40 7.07
CA GLY A 200 -0.25 -9.18 6.33
C GLY A 200 0.70 -8.27 7.13
N GLY A 201 0.44 -8.10 8.42
CA GLY A 201 1.32 -7.35 9.34
C GLY A 201 2.67 -8.05 9.58
N ASP A 202 2.66 -9.38 9.70
CA ASP A 202 3.87 -10.17 10.01
C ASP A 202 4.74 -10.50 8.78
N SER A 203 4.17 -10.41 7.57
CA SER A 203 4.90 -10.68 6.31
C SER A 203 6.17 -9.84 6.18
N LEU A 204 6.19 -8.62 6.72
CA LEU A 204 7.37 -7.73 6.69
C LEU A 204 8.56 -8.27 7.50
N ARG A 205 8.31 -8.97 8.62
CA ARG A 205 9.38 -9.55 9.45
C ARG A 205 9.93 -10.84 8.84
N GLY A 206 9.07 -11.65 8.23
CA GLY A 206 9.47 -12.90 7.56
C GLY A 206 10.16 -12.70 6.20
N LEU A 207 9.81 -11.63 5.47
CA LEU A 207 10.41 -11.30 4.16
C LEU A 207 11.82 -10.73 4.27
N TYR A 208 12.14 -10.06 5.36
CA TYR A 208 13.46 -9.49 5.60
C TYR A 208 14.61 -10.52 5.42
N PRO A 209 14.61 -11.68 6.10
CA PRO A 209 15.68 -12.68 5.93
C PRO A 209 15.69 -13.37 4.56
N LEU A 210 14.53 -13.53 3.89
CA LEU A 210 14.45 -14.15 2.56
C LEU A 210 15.00 -13.25 1.45
N CYS A 211 14.84 -11.93 1.57
CA CYS A 211 15.38 -10.97 0.61
C CYS A 211 16.79 -10.47 0.97
N ALA A 212 17.24 -10.65 2.22
CA ALA A 212 18.56 -10.20 2.67
C ALA A 212 19.73 -11.10 2.20
N GLY A 213 19.47 -12.34 1.78
CA GLY A 213 20.52 -13.30 1.36
C GLY A 213 21.47 -13.71 2.51
N PRO A 214 22.42 -14.65 2.28
CA PRO A 214 23.23 -15.28 3.32
C PRO A 214 24.19 -14.36 4.11
N ALA A 215 24.21 -13.05 3.82
CA ALA A 215 25.14 -12.09 4.42
C ALA A 215 24.73 -11.60 5.82
N TRP A 216 23.59 -12.07 6.35
CA TRP A 216 22.98 -11.58 7.60
C TRP A 216 22.65 -12.71 8.59
N GLY A 217 23.46 -13.77 8.62
CA GLY A 217 23.42 -14.75 9.71
C GLY A 217 24.02 -14.15 10.99
N PRO A 218 23.63 -14.62 12.19
CA PRO A 218 24.29 -14.20 13.42
C PRO A 218 25.77 -14.60 13.32
N VAL A 219 26.65 -13.60 13.39
CA VAL A 219 28.08 -13.81 13.54
C VAL A 219 28.27 -14.38 14.95
N GLN A 220 28.75 -15.62 15.03
CA GLN A 220 29.32 -16.18 16.26
C GLN A 220 30.63 -15.48 16.58
#